data_AF-A0A3N9UZZ0-F1
#
_entry.id   AF-A0A3N9UZZ0-F1
#
_cell.length_a   1.000
_cell.length_b   1.000
_cell.length_c   1.000
_cell.angle_alpha   90.00
_cell.angle_beta   90.00
_cell.angle_gamma   90.00
#
_symmetry.space_group_name_H-M   'P 1'
#
loop_
_entity.id
_entity.type
_entity.pdbx_description
1 polymer ?
#
loop_
_entity_poly.entity_id
_entity_poly.type
_entity_poly.pdbx_seq_one_letter_code
_entity_poly.pdbx_strand_id
1 'polypeptide(L)'
;MRRQTWALLVLSLALNAIFAGAMAASDSNAKSSNASGVTATDDSGFRPGINGFAFQNYGDDIATVDLTPAEMQRMFGDRVCASTKDGNCTLTYPAQMWMEAAITAMRYGHCEGLAVLSDLIYFSKVNPSGFGGQNTIDLSLKNESLQREIGYWWVTQVTSPGGSEKIKDSPNAVLDTLTKSFALGKDANEWWVMGLYLPDGSGGHAITPYAVEDMGNGTSRIMVYDNNWPKNERYVEVNRTANTWRYQASINPNEQSTLYIGNASTKTLEIVSVSSRLGQQKCEFCDADNSTATGSGSTASSTSSGTKGNMQIWQNGKAKVLVTDGQGREVGFLDSGQMVNEIPNAEIRNLKFAPNNLPMPVIFVPLSSSDHAAEISVNVSSTAANDSENRSEGVEKNQAKTSIIAPGFAVSSDVKDLQQGQHQSIDLVKEGDEYSMNITGNLMEAPIVAVGTNLNQITISGLNALAGNFISFSLNPSSGAFNMLTGEAGLMQFKMNSTNPLTGALSSFLGSDLSMNSGDSFSLNLANPGGKGSSPSFSIDRAGGLTENMGLKDVSGNVSAMKSQNNSKLNQSNMANTRIPISTPNSVSENSVDMSNGDSFESPDMSGFSGGMPGGFDMPSMG
;
A
#
# COMPACT_ATOMS: atom_id res chain seq x y z
N MET A 1 1.03 71.47 19.10
CA MET A 1 -0.35 71.05 19.44
C MET A 1 -0.68 69.88 18.53
N ARG A 2 -0.61 68.65 19.01
CA ARG A 2 -1.61 67.92 19.83
C ARG A 2 -2.73 67.32 18.97
N ARG A 3 -2.82 65.99 19.07
CA ARG A 3 -3.98 65.09 18.90
C ARG A 3 -4.37 64.76 17.45
N GLN A 4 -4.10 63.51 17.05
CA GLN A 4 -5.09 62.42 16.96
C GLN A 4 -4.55 61.32 16.04
N THR A 5 -4.07 60.20 16.60
CA THR A 5 -4.03 58.86 15.97
C THR A 5 -3.45 57.84 16.96
N TRP A 6 -4.15 57.60 18.07
CA TRP A 6 -3.90 56.46 18.96
C TRP A 6 -5.24 55.96 19.49
N ALA A 7 -5.92 55.12 18.71
CA ALA A 7 -7.07 54.32 19.14
C ALA A 7 -7.39 53.27 18.06
N LEU A 8 -6.49 52.28 17.86
CA LEU A 8 -6.82 51.03 17.15
C LEU A 8 -5.79 49.90 17.37
N LEU A 9 -4.95 49.99 18.41
CA LEU A 9 -3.91 48.98 18.70
C LEU A 9 -3.98 48.40 20.13
N VAL A 10 -5.17 48.38 20.75
CA VAL A 10 -5.38 47.77 22.09
C VAL A 10 -6.55 46.77 22.11
N LEU A 11 -7.20 46.48 20.97
CA LEU A 11 -8.31 45.52 20.92
C LEU A 11 -7.94 44.16 20.27
N SER A 12 -6.65 43.85 20.11
CA SER A 12 -6.17 42.57 19.57
C SER A 12 -5.27 41.78 20.52
N LEU A 13 -5.02 42.30 21.73
CA LEU A 13 -4.24 41.62 22.78
C LEU A 13 -5.05 41.18 24.01
N ALA A 14 -6.35 41.47 24.05
CA ALA A 14 -7.24 41.06 25.15
C ALA A 14 -8.08 39.80 24.85
N LEU A 15 -8.09 39.29 23.60
CA LEU A 15 -8.81 38.05 23.27
C LEU A 15 -7.96 36.78 23.42
N ASN A 16 -6.63 36.90 23.49
CA ASN A 16 -5.71 35.76 23.71
C ASN A 16 -5.37 35.52 25.19
N ALA A 17 -5.88 36.34 26.12
CA ALA A 17 -5.61 36.22 27.55
C ALA A 17 -6.76 35.56 28.35
N ILE A 18 -7.88 35.22 27.72
CA ILE A 18 -9.00 34.50 28.37
C ILE A 18 -8.94 32.98 28.10
N PHE A 19 -8.14 32.53 27.14
CA PHE A 19 -7.92 31.09 26.87
C PHE A 19 -6.72 30.46 27.61
N ALA A 20 -5.95 31.25 28.37
CA ALA A 20 -4.76 30.76 29.11
C ALA A 20 -4.98 30.65 30.64
N GLY A 21 -6.21 30.89 31.12
CA GLY A 21 -6.51 31.05 32.55
C GLY A 21 -7.44 29.98 33.14
N ALA A 22 -7.30 28.72 32.75
CA ALA A 22 -7.91 27.58 33.47
C ALA A 22 -7.21 26.24 33.20
N MET A 23 -5.93 26.26 32.81
CA MET A 23 -5.10 25.07 32.66
C MET A 23 -3.88 25.21 33.56
N ALA A 24 -4.07 25.02 34.86
CA ALA A 24 -2.99 24.85 35.80
C ALA A 24 -3.33 23.67 36.74
N ALA A 25 -2.43 22.69 36.70
CA ALA A 25 -2.32 21.52 37.57
C ALA A 25 -3.41 20.44 37.44
N SER A 26 -3.19 19.50 36.53
CA SER A 26 -3.43 18.08 36.85
C SER A 26 -2.17 17.30 36.54
N ASP A 27 -1.60 16.70 37.57
CA ASP A 27 -0.42 15.86 37.54
C ASP A 27 -0.41 14.86 36.38
N SER A 28 0.74 14.78 35.73
CA SER A 28 1.16 13.70 34.84
C SER A 28 1.28 12.39 35.62
N ASN A 29 0.13 11.74 35.87
CA ASN A 29 0.06 10.33 36.27
C ASN A 29 -1.36 9.79 36.05
N ALA A 30 -1.82 9.78 34.80
CA ALA A 30 -3.05 9.08 34.42
C ALA A 30 -2.77 7.57 34.42
N LYS A 31 -2.83 6.96 35.60
CA LYS A 31 -3.08 5.52 35.75
C LYS A 31 -4.38 5.20 35.01
N SER A 32 -4.35 4.11 34.22
CA SER A 32 -5.52 3.41 33.71
C SER A 32 -6.65 3.44 34.75
N SER A 33 -7.68 4.24 34.50
CA SER A 33 -8.86 4.28 35.36
C SER A 33 -9.69 3.05 35.04
N ASN A 34 -9.67 2.05 35.92
CA ASN A 34 -10.64 0.95 35.89
C ASN A 34 -12.05 1.52 35.73
N ALA A 35 -12.78 1.03 34.73
CA ALA A 35 -14.20 1.30 34.53
C ALA A 35 -14.92 1.06 35.87
N SER A 36 -15.40 2.14 36.48
CA SER A 36 -15.96 2.12 37.82
C SER A 36 -17.47 2.07 37.71
N GLY A 37 -18.08 0.93 38.07
CA GLY A 37 -19.39 0.79 38.73
C GLY A 37 -20.65 1.45 38.15
N VAL A 38 -20.59 2.17 37.04
CA VAL A 38 -21.76 2.70 36.34
C VAL A 38 -22.32 1.58 35.47
N THR A 39 -23.58 1.21 35.68
CA THR A 39 -24.25 0.25 34.80
C THR A 39 -24.38 0.87 33.42
N ALA A 40 -23.80 0.22 32.40
CA ALA A 40 -24.02 0.61 31.01
C ALA A 40 -25.52 0.70 30.73
N THR A 41 -25.96 1.82 30.14
CA THR A 41 -27.38 2.03 29.85
C THR A 41 -27.83 1.19 28.66
N ASP A 42 -26.91 0.96 27.72
CA ASP A 42 -27.11 0.19 26.50
C ASP A 42 -25.84 -0.60 26.21
N ASP A 43 -25.93 -1.93 26.14
CA ASP A 43 -24.77 -2.83 26.11
C ASP A 43 -25.04 -4.03 25.19
N SER A 44 -24.16 -4.24 24.22
CA SER A 44 -24.26 -5.38 23.30
C SER A 44 -24.05 -6.73 24.00
N GLY A 45 -23.33 -6.71 25.13
CA GLY A 45 -22.82 -7.86 25.87
C GLY A 45 -21.40 -8.29 25.46
N PHE A 46 -20.74 -7.58 24.54
CA PHE A 46 -19.36 -7.86 24.16
C PHE A 46 -18.43 -7.48 25.30
N ARG A 47 -17.42 -8.31 25.58
CA ARG A 47 -16.42 -8.08 26.63
C ARG A 47 -15.00 -8.25 26.08
N PRO A 48 -14.12 -7.23 26.15
CA PRO A 48 -12.75 -7.31 25.63
C PRO A 48 -11.94 -8.52 26.11
N GLY A 49 -12.12 -8.93 27.37
CA GLY A 49 -11.42 -10.08 27.96
C GLY A 49 -11.83 -11.46 27.44
N ILE A 50 -12.93 -11.56 26.68
CA ILE A 50 -13.47 -12.83 26.15
C ILE A 50 -13.62 -12.76 24.63
N ASN A 51 -14.13 -11.63 24.13
CA ASN A 51 -14.52 -11.45 22.74
C ASN A 51 -13.49 -10.66 21.92
N GLY A 52 -12.50 -10.06 22.57
CA GLY A 52 -11.33 -9.46 21.91
C GLY A 52 -10.21 -10.49 21.68
N PHE A 53 -9.30 -10.18 20.76
CA PHE A 53 -8.08 -10.97 20.57
C PHE A 53 -7.14 -10.84 21.78
N ALA A 54 -6.38 -11.90 22.06
CA ALA A 54 -5.40 -11.92 23.15
C ALA A 54 -4.05 -11.25 22.79
N PHE A 55 -3.84 -10.93 21.51
CA PHE A 55 -2.64 -10.29 20.99
C PHE A 55 -2.96 -8.88 20.46
N GLN A 56 -1.94 -8.05 20.41
CA GLN A 56 -2.04 -6.66 19.99
C GLN A 56 -2.13 -6.58 18.45
N ASN A 57 -2.70 -5.47 17.97
CA ASN A 57 -2.46 -5.00 16.62
C ASN A 57 -0.97 -5.04 16.26
N TYR A 58 -0.68 -5.39 15.02
CA TYR A 58 0.67 -5.65 14.53
C TYR A 58 0.83 -5.08 13.11
N GLY A 59 2.07 -4.77 12.76
CA GLY A 59 2.48 -4.31 11.43
C GLY A 59 3.54 -5.25 10.87
N ASP A 60 4.60 -4.68 10.30
CA ASP A 60 5.73 -5.43 9.75
C ASP A 60 6.75 -5.93 10.78
N ASP A 61 6.51 -5.69 12.07
CA ASP A 61 7.24 -6.28 13.18
C ASP A 61 7.04 -7.80 13.29
N ILE A 62 5.97 -8.31 12.67
CA ILE A 62 5.64 -9.73 12.61
C ILE A 62 5.45 -10.16 11.16
N ALA A 63 6.13 -11.24 10.76
CA ALA A 63 5.89 -11.85 9.46
C ALA A 63 4.56 -12.62 9.46
N THR A 64 3.56 -12.11 8.75
CA THR A 64 2.25 -12.74 8.56
C THR A 64 1.99 -13.11 7.10
N VAL A 65 1.08 -14.05 6.90
CA VAL A 65 0.50 -14.42 5.62
C VAL A 65 -0.85 -13.72 5.56
N ASP A 66 -0.89 -12.53 4.96
CA ASP A 66 -2.11 -11.70 4.89
C ASP A 66 -3.01 -12.17 3.75
N LEU A 67 -2.98 -11.55 2.56
CA LEU A 67 -3.84 -11.98 1.46
C LEU A 67 -3.18 -13.02 0.57
N THR A 68 -4.00 -13.94 0.07
CA THR A 68 -3.65 -14.88 -1.00
C THR A 68 -4.69 -14.80 -2.13
N PRO A 69 -4.45 -15.43 -3.29
CA PRO A 69 -5.45 -15.53 -4.36
C PRO A 69 -6.81 -16.05 -3.92
N ALA A 70 -6.87 -16.90 -2.89
CA ALA A 70 -8.13 -17.42 -2.38
C ALA A 70 -8.97 -16.35 -1.65
N GLU A 71 -8.34 -15.43 -0.89
CA GLU A 71 -9.05 -14.29 -0.29
C GLU A 71 -9.58 -13.35 -1.36
N MET A 72 -8.78 -13.10 -2.39
CA MET A 72 -9.16 -12.27 -3.53
C MET A 72 -10.35 -12.85 -4.28
N GLN A 73 -10.32 -14.16 -4.58
CA GLN A 73 -11.42 -14.87 -5.23
C GLN A 73 -12.67 -14.89 -4.34
N ARG A 74 -12.54 -15.11 -3.02
CA ARG A 74 -13.67 -15.03 -2.07
C ARG A 74 -14.28 -13.64 -2.04
N MET A 75 -13.47 -12.59 -2.11
CA MET A 75 -13.90 -11.20 -2.00
C MET A 75 -14.63 -10.72 -3.26
N PHE A 76 -14.02 -10.98 -4.42
CA PHE A 76 -14.42 -10.37 -5.68
C PHE A 76 -15.06 -11.35 -6.68
N GLY A 77 -15.01 -12.66 -6.40
CA GLY A 77 -15.45 -13.73 -7.30
C GLY A 77 -14.41 -14.08 -8.37
N ASP A 78 -14.77 -14.97 -9.29
CA ASP A 78 -13.83 -15.54 -10.27
C ASP A 78 -13.20 -14.55 -11.26
N ARG A 79 -13.72 -13.31 -11.32
CA ARG A 79 -13.22 -12.27 -12.23
C ARG A 79 -11.79 -11.82 -11.92
N VAL A 80 -11.32 -12.05 -10.69
CA VAL A 80 -9.92 -11.78 -10.35
C VAL A 80 -8.97 -12.88 -10.82
N CYS A 81 -9.49 -14.00 -11.32
CA CYS A 81 -8.69 -15.14 -11.75
C CYS A 81 -8.47 -15.11 -13.27
N ALA A 82 -7.21 -15.06 -13.68
CA ALA A 82 -6.79 -15.35 -15.05
C ALA A 82 -7.02 -16.83 -15.41
N SER A 83 -7.01 -17.71 -14.41
CA SER A 83 -7.39 -19.12 -14.56
C SER A 83 -7.93 -19.67 -13.25
N THR A 84 -8.92 -20.56 -13.33
CA THR A 84 -9.49 -21.30 -12.19
C THR A 84 -9.21 -22.81 -12.27
N LYS A 85 -8.16 -23.18 -13.01
CA LYS A 85 -7.82 -24.58 -13.28
C LYS A 85 -7.64 -25.37 -11.97
N ASP A 86 -8.27 -26.53 -11.92
CA ASP A 86 -8.27 -27.45 -10.76
C ASP A 86 -8.80 -26.80 -9.45
N GLY A 87 -9.64 -25.77 -9.58
CA GLY A 87 -10.22 -25.04 -8.45
C GLY A 87 -9.27 -24.02 -7.83
N ASN A 88 -8.08 -23.81 -8.38
CA ASN A 88 -7.11 -22.83 -7.90
C ASN A 88 -7.18 -21.56 -8.74
N CYS A 89 -7.30 -20.40 -8.08
CA CYS A 89 -7.26 -19.10 -8.73
C CYS A 89 -5.81 -18.67 -8.97
N THR A 90 -5.41 -18.58 -10.24
CA THR A 90 -4.26 -17.78 -10.65
C THR A 90 -4.75 -16.37 -10.94
N LEU A 91 -4.28 -15.36 -10.20
CA LEU A 91 -4.78 -13.99 -10.31
C LEU A 91 -4.46 -13.36 -11.68
N THR A 92 -5.34 -12.46 -12.12
CA THR A 92 -5.00 -11.45 -13.13
C THR A 92 -3.95 -10.49 -12.58
N TYR A 93 -3.12 -9.86 -13.41
CA TYR A 93 -2.12 -8.93 -12.87
C TYR A 93 -2.72 -7.71 -12.15
N PRO A 94 -3.82 -7.08 -12.61
CA PRO A 94 -4.49 -6.05 -11.84
C PRO A 94 -4.91 -6.53 -10.44
N ALA A 95 -5.44 -7.75 -10.32
CA ALA A 95 -5.80 -8.32 -9.02
C ALA A 95 -4.57 -8.63 -8.15
N GLN A 96 -3.51 -9.18 -8.74
CA GLN A 96 -2.25 -9.43 -8.04
C GLN A 96 -1.65 -8.12 -7.51
N MET A 97 -1.63 -7.06 -8.33
CA MET A 97 -1.13 -5.75 -7.93
C MET A 97 -1.99 -5.10 -6.85
N TRP A 98 -3.31 -5.24 -6.93
CA TRP A 98 -4.21 -4.77 -5.88
C TRP A 98 -3.94 -5.48 -4.56
N MET A 99 -3.81 -6.81 -4.59
CA MET A 99 -3.47 -7.63 -3.43
C MET A 99 -2.14 -7.20 -2.82
N GLU A 100 -1.10 -7.01 -3.64
CA GLU A 100 0.21 -6.56 -3.18
C GLU A 100 0.22 -5.13 -2.63
N ALA A 101 -0.54 -4.22 -3.23
CA ALA A 101 -0.69 -2.85 -2.75
C ALA A 101 -1.38 -2.85 -1.37
N ALA A 102 -2.43 -3.65 -1.20
CA ALA A 102 -3.12 -3.83 0.06
C ALA A 102 -2.22 -4.46 1.15
N ILE A 103 -1.48 -5.53 0.83
CA ILE A 103 -0.51 -6.15 1.75
C ILE A 103 0.56 -5.13 2.15
N THR A 104 1.05 -4.33 1.21
CA THR A 104 2.04 -3.28 1.51
C THR A 104 1.47 -2.26 2.50
N ALA A 105 0.20 -1.86 2.33
CA ALA A 105 -0.47 -0.93 3.23
C ALA A 105 -0.75 -1.53 4.62
N MET A 106 -1.02 -2.84 4.72
CA MET A 106 -1.23 -3.55 5.99
C MET A 106 -0.01 -3.58 6.90
N ARG A 107 1.20 -3.34 6.36
CA ARG A 107 2.44 -3.23 7.15
C ARG A 107 2.38 -2.15 8.23
N TYR A 108 1.49 -1.17 8.09
CA TYR A 108 1.31 -0.08 9.05
C TYR A 108 0.23 -0.37 10.12
N GLY A 109 -0.39 -1.55 10.10
CA GLY A 109 -1.30 -2.02 11.14
C GLY A 109 -2.52 -2.78 10.62
N HIS A 110 -2.97 -3.75 11.41
CA HIS A 110 -4.12 -4.63 11.15
C HIS A 110 -5.38 -4.26 11.95
N CYS A 111 -5.43 -3.10 12.60
CA CYS A 111 -6.50 -2.71 13.54
C CYS A 111 -7.92 -2.87 12.98
N GLU A 112 -8.15 -2.52 11.71
CA GLU A 112 -9.45 -2.69 11.05
C GLU A 112 -9.87 -4.16 10.99
N GLY A 113 -8.97 -5.04 10.52
CA GLY A 113 -9.25 -6.47 10.41
C GLY A 113 -9.55 -7.10 11.76
N LEU A 114 -8.81 -6.70 12.80
CA LEU A 114 -9.04 -7.15 14.18
C LEU A 114 -10.38 -6.65 14.73
N ALA A 115 -10.72 -5.38 14.50
CA ALA A 115 -11.96 -4.80 14.97
C ALA A 115 -13.18 -5.48 14.32
N VAL A 116 -13.17 -5.60 12.99
CA VAL A 116 -14.24 -6.26 12.21
C VAL A 116 -14.36 -7.74 12.60
N LEU A 117 -13.26 -8.50 12.61
CA LEU A 117 -13.31 -9.94 12.85
C LEU A 117 -13.75 -10.27 14.29
N SER A 118 -13.34 -9.48 15.28
CA SER A 118 -13.77 -9.70 16.68
C SER A 118 -15.30 -9.55 16.83
N ASP A 119 -15.88 -8.59 16.11
CA ASP A 119 -17.31 -8.33 16.09
C ASP A 119 -18.08 -9.44 15.35
N LEU A 120 -17.57 -9.88 14.19
CA LEU A 120 -18.15 -10.99 13.43
C LEU A 120 -18.12 -12.32 14.19
N ILE A 121 -17.05 -12.60 14.94
CA ILE A 121 -17.00 -13.78 15.82
C ILE A 121 -18.02 -13.64 16.94
N TYR A 122 -18.10 -12.47 17.58
CA TYR A 122 -19.05 -12.22 18.65
C TYR A 122 -20.50 -12.46 18.18
N PHE A 123 -20.90 -11.88 17.04
CA PHE A 123 -22.24 -12.06 16.47
C PHE A 123 -22.43 -13.39 15.70
N SER A 124 -21.51 -14.35 15.87
CA SER A 124 -21.59 -15.70 15.30
C SER A 124 -21.71 -15.73 13.77
N LYS A 125 -21.11 -14.75 13.10
CA LYS A 125 -21.00 -14.68 11.64
C LYS A 125 -19.73 -15.35 11.13
N VAL A 126 -18.71 -15.46 11.98
CA VAL A 126 -17.50 -16.23 11.74
C VAL A 126 -17.30 -17.22 12.89
N ASN A 127 -17.00 -18.48 12.57
CA ASN A 127 -16.77 -19.52 13.57
C ASN A 127 -15.27 -19.58 13.97
N PRO A 128 -14.91 -19.27 15.23
CA PRO A 128 -13.51 -19.27 15.67
C PRO A 128 -12.86 -20.66 15.65
N SER A 129 -13.64 -21.75 15.61
CA SER A 129 -13.08 -23.11 15.54
C SER A 129 -12.29 -23.35 14.26
N GLY A 130 -12.60 -22.63 13.18
CA GLY A 130 -11.82 -22.66 11.93
C GLY A 130 -10.37 -22.16 12.12
N PHE A 131 -10.11 -21.43 13.20
CA PHE A 131 -8.80 -20.87 13.54
C PHE A 131 -8.20 -21.52 14.80
N GLY A 132 -8.81 -22.58 15.31
CA GLY A 132 -8.26 -23.38 16.43
C GLY A 132 -8.62 -22.91 17.84
N GLY A 133 -9.65 -22.05 18.01
CA GLY A 133 -10.14 -21.63 19.32
C GLY A 133 -11.67 -21.74 19.46
N GLN A 134 -12.19 -21.54 20.67
CA GLN A 134 -13.63 -21.52 20.93
C GLN A 134 -14.19 -20.09 20.96
N ASN A 135 -13.37 -19.14 21.37
CA ASN A 135 -13.66 -17.70 21.41
C ASN A 135 -12.52 -16.91 20.77
N THR A 136 -12.76 -15.64 20.47
CA THR A 136 -11.72 -14.73 19.93
C THR A 136 -10.46 -14.69 20.79
N ILE A 137 -10.61 -14.72 22.13
CA ILE A 137 -9.48 -14.67 23.06
C ILE A 137 -8.58 -15.92 23.00
N ASP A 138 -9.11 -17.05 22.50
CA ASP A 138 -8.37 -18.31 22.39
C ASP A 138 -7.51 -18.35 21.11
N LEU A 139 -7.72 -17.40 20.19
CA LEU A 139 -7.09 -17.40 18.87
C LEU A 139 -5.63 -16.95 18.94
N SER A 140 -4.79 -17.63 18.15
CA SER A 140 -3.34 -17.36 18.10
C SER A 140 -2.94 -16.76 16.77
N LEU A 141 -2.17 -15.67 16.81
CA LEU A 141 -1.56 -15.05 15.63
C LEU A 141 -0.59 -15.99 14.90
N LYS A 142 -0.19 -17.13 15.48
CA LYS A 142 0.60 -18.15 14.78
C LYS A 142 -0.20 -18.94 13.74
N ASN A 143 -1.53 -18.83 13.74
CA ASN A 143 -2.38 -19.51 12.78
C ASN A 143 -2.45 -18.71 11.47
N GLU A 144 -1.86 -19.24 10.39
CA GLU A 144 -1.86 -18.58 9.08
C GLU A 144 -3.27 -18.36 8.52
N SER A 145 -4.23 -19.26 8.79
CA SER A 145 -5.61 -19.05 8.34
C SER A 145 -6.26 -17.87 9.06
N LEU A 146 -5.89 -17.62 10.32
CA LEU A 146 -6.34 -16.44 11.04
C LEU A 146 -5.70 -15.17 10.51
N GLN A 147 -4.39 -15.19 10.21
CA GLN A 147 -3.70 -14.04 9.60
C GLN A 147 -4.39 -13.62 8.29
N ARG A 148 -4.72 -14.61 7.46
CA ARG A 148 -5.45 -14.39 6.21
C ARG A 148 -6.85 -13.84 6.42
N GLU A 149 -7.57 -14.34 7.42
CA GLU A 149 -8.90 -13.84 7.75
C GLU A 149 -8.85 -12.38 8.26
N ILE A 150 -7.86 -12.04 9.09
CA ILE A 150 -7.64 -10.66 9.55
C ILE A 150 -7.34 -9.75 8.35
N GLY A 151 -6.45 -10.17 7.44
CA GLY A 151 -6.13 -9.43 6.22
C GLY A 151 -7.34 -9.24 5.30
N TYR A 152 -8.19 -10.27 5.14
CA TYR A 152 -9.44 -10.20 4.39
C TYR A 152 -10.35 -9.11 4.95
N TRP A 153 -10.61 -9.11 6.26
CA TRP A 153 -11.48 -8.11 6.85
C TRP A 153 -10.86 -6.72 6.86
N TRP A 154 -9.53 -6.62 6.97
CA TRP A 154 -8.82 -5.35 6.90
C TRP A 154 -9.06 -4.65 5.57
N VAL A 155 -8.94 -5.35 4.43
CA VAL A 155 -9.10 -4.68 3.12
C VAL A 155 -10.54 -4.25 2.85
N THR A 156 -11.53 -4.77 3.57
CA THR A 156 -12.92 -4.37 3.32
C THR A 156 -13.16 -2.86 3.50
N GLN A 157 -12.30 -2.16 4.27
CA GLN A 157 -12.33 -0.70 4.43
C GLN A 157 -12.12 0.09 3.12
N VAL A 158 -11.48 -0.51 2.11
CA VAL A 158 -11.28 0.10 0.78
C VAL A 158 -12.21 -0.46 -0.28
N THR A 159 -13.08 -1.40 0.07
CA THR A 159 -14.03 -2.02 -0.88
C THR A 159 -15.43 -1.41 -0.80
N SER A 160 -16.27 -1.74 -1.77
CA SER A 160 -17.69 -1.41 -1.79
C SER A 160 -18.52 -2.69 -1.91
N PRO A 161 -19.59 -2.90 -1.12
CA PRO A 161 -20.14 -1.95 -0.14
C PRO A 161 -19.39 -1.85 1.20
N GLY A 162 -18.39 -2.68 1.47
CA GLY A 162 -17.71 -2.80 2.78
C GLY A 162 -17.44 -1.47 3.52
N GLY A 163 -16.41 -0.72 3.11
CA GLY A 163 -16.05 0.56 3.75
C GLY A 163 -16.91 1.76 3.33
N SER A 164 -17.97 1.52 2.55
CA SER A 164 -18.77 2.57 1.90
C SER A 164 -19.93 3.05 2.80
N GLU A 165 -20.55 2.14 3.55
CA GLU A 165 -21.69 2.46 4.42
C GLU A 165 -21.21 2.87 5.83
N LYS A 166 -21.33 4.16 6.14
CA LYS A 166 -20.83 4.73 7.40
C LYS A 166 -21.61 5.94 7.86
N ILE A 167 -21.58 6.16 9.17
CA ILE A 167 -21.99 7.41 9.82
C ILE A 167 -20.72 8.20 10.12
N LYS A 168 -20.45 9.22 9.30
CA LYS A 168 -19.37 10.20 9.47
C LYS A 168 -19.96 11.60 9.60
N ASP A 169 -20.79 11.79 10.62
CA ASP A 169 -21.50 13.04 10.85
C ASP A 169 -20.98 13.77 12.10
N SER A 170 -21.77 13.86 13.17
CA SER A 170 -21.35 14.49 14.43
C SER A 170 -21.10 13.45 15.52
N PRO A 171 -20.30 13.76 16.56
CA PRO A 171 -20.15 12.87 17.71
C PRO A 171 -21.48 12.42 18.33
N ASN A 172 -22.48 13.31 18.38
CA ASN A 172 -23.83 12.96 18.83
C ASN A 172 -24.51 11.95 17.91
N ALA A 173 -24.39 12.10 16.59
CA ALA A 173 -25.00 11.17 15.64
C ALA A 173 -24.37 9.76 15.73
N VAL A 174 -23.06 9.69 15.93
CA VAL A 174 -22.34 8.43 16.18
C VAL A 174 -22.85 7.79 17.48
N LEU A 175 -22.87 8.56 18.58
CA LEU A 175 -23.34 8.08 19.88
C LEU A 175 -24.80 7.57 19.81
N ASP A 176 -25.70 8.34 19.21
CA ASP A 176 -27.12 7.98 19.09
C ASP A 176 -27.35 6.72 18.25
N THR A 177 -26.54 6.51 17.21
CA THR A 177 -26.61 5.30 16.39
C THR A 177 -26.15 4.07 17.18
N LEU A 178 -25.03 4.19 17.90
CA LEU A 178 -24.51 3.12 18.75
C LEU A 178 -25.46 2.78 19.89
N THR A 179 -26.01 3.77 20.59
CA THR A 179 -27.03 3.58 21.64
C THR A 179 -28.20 2.73 21.13
N LYS A 180 -28.77 3.07 19.97
CA LYS A 180 -29.86 2.30 19.36
C LYS A 180 -29.44 0.87 19.01
N SER A 181 -28.23 0.69 18.49
CA SER A 181 -27.70 -0.62 18.13
C SER A 181 -27.49 -1.51 19.35
N PHE A 182 -26.91 -0.97 20.43
CA PHE A 182 -26.59 -1.71 21.65
C PHE A 182 -27.83 -2.05 22.48
N ALA A 183 -28.88 -1.23 22.42
CA ALA A 183 -30.18 -1.54 23.04
C ALA A 183 -30.81 -2.84 22.50
N LEU A 184 -30.40 -3.29 21.30
CA LEU A 184 -30.84 -4.57 20.71
C LEU A 184 -29.99 -5.77 21.14
N GLY A 185 -28.86 -5.55 21.81
CA GLY A 185 -27.98 -6.63 22.26
C GLY A 185 -27.51 -7.54 21.12
N LYS A 186 -27.61 -8.85 21.34
CA LYS A 186 -27.31 -9.90 20.35
C LYS A 186 -28.27 -9.94 19.15
N ASP A 187 -29.45 -9.34 19.28
CA ASP A 187 -30.49 -9.33 18.24
C ASP A 187 -30.32 -8.17 17.24
N ALA A 188 -29.27 -7.35 17.41
CA ALA A 188 -28.91 -6.30 16.46
C ALA A 188 -28.71 -6.88 15.04
N ASN A 189 -29.32 -6.24 14.05
CA ASN A 189 -29.20 -6.59 12.63
C ASN A 189 -28.07 -5.84 11.91
N GLU A 190 -27.47 -4.86 12.59
CA GLU A 190 -26.31 -4.12 12.14
C GLU A 190 -25.34 -3.94 13.32
N TRP A 191 -24.05 -3.94 13.01
CA TRP A 191 -22.96 -3.81 13.95
C TRP A 191 -21.93 -2.84 13.40
N TRP A 192 -21.09 -2.28 14.27
CA TRP A 192 -20.33 -1.09 13.93
C TRP A 192 -18.88 -1.22 14.36
N VAL A 193 -17.97 -0.89 13.44
CA VAL A 193 -16.57 -0.62 13.76
C VAL A 193 -16.36 0.88 13.80
N MET A 194 -15.67 1.36 14.84
CA MET A 194 -15.43 2.79 15.05
C MET A 194 -14.07 3.19 14.48
N GLY A 195 -14.06 4.22 13.63
CA GLY A 195 -12.86 4.88 13.13
C GLY A 195 -12.56 6.16 13.89
N LEU A 196 -11.32 6.32 14.32
CA LEU A 196 -10.79 7.51 15.01
C LEU A 196 -9.67 8.11 14.17
N TYR A 197 -9.70 9.42 13.90
CA TYR A 197 -8.67 10.08 13.10
C TYR A 197 -8.04 11.25 13.83
N LEU A 198 -6.76 11.50 13.57
CA LEU A 198 -6.12 12.76 13.97
C LEU A 198 -6.71 13.93 13.17
N PRO A 199 -6.81 15.15 13.74
CA PRO A 199 -7.36 16.32 13.05
C PRO A 199 -6.67 16.68 11.71
N ASP A 200 -5.39 16.37 11.58
CA ASP A 200 -4.58 16.60 10.38
C ASP A 200 -4.63 15.42 9.38
N GLY A 201 -5.30 14.33 9.73
CA GLY A 201 -5.40 13.11 8.92
C GLY A 201 -4.19 12.18 8.95
N SER A 202 -3.12 12.49 9.71
CA SER A 202 -1.86 11.72 9.76
C SER A 202 -1.93 10.41 10.56
N GLY A 203 -3.13 9.93 10.87
CA GLY A 203 -3.33 8.71 11.64
C GLY A 203 -4.79 8.33 11.75
N GLY A 204 -5.05 7.02 11.76
CA GLY A 204 -6.40 6.47 11.84
C GLY A 204 -6.43 5.16 12.63
N HIS A 205 -7.29 5.03 13.64
CA HIS A 205 -7.42 3.79 14.40
C HIS A 205 -8.80 3.19 14.24
N ALA A 206 -8.88 1.86 14.20
CA ALA A 206 -10.13 1.12 14.17
C ALA A 206 -10.30 0.31 15.46
N ILE A 207 -11.44 0.48 16.12
CA ILE A 207 -11.79 -0.18 17.39
C ILE A 207 -13.23 -0.67 17.39
N THR A 208 -13.56 -1.58 18.30
CA THR A 208 -14.88 -2.21 18.36
C THR A 208 -15.68 -1.63 19.54
N PRO A 209 -16.65 -0.73 19.31
CA PRO A 209 -17.53 -0.22 20.35
C PRO A 209 -18.55 -1.27 20.79
N TYR A 210 -18.90 -1.31 22.07
CA TYR A 210 -19.82 -2.33 22.59
C TYR A 210 -20.87 -1.87 23.60
N ALA A 211 -20.68 -0.74 24.26
CA ALA A 211 -21.66 -0.22 25.21
C ALA A 211 -21.60 1.31 25.29
N VAL A 212 -22.65 1.89 25.88
CA VAL A 212 -22.69 3.31 26.25
C VAL A 212 -22.98 3.43 27.75
N GLU A 213 -22.20 4.28 28.42
CA GLU A 213 -22.45 4.72 29.80
C GLU A 213 -22.84 6.20 29.80
N ASP A 214 -23.99 6.52 30.41
CA ASP A 214 -24.33 7.91 30.71
C ASP A 214 -23.63 8.35 32.01
N MET A 215 -22.75 9.35 31.89
CA MET A 215 -22.01 9.90 33.03
C MET A 215 -22.72 11.10 33.67
N GLY A 216 -23.90 11.46 33.15
CA GLY A 216 -24.63 12.65 33.54
C GLY A 216 -24.02 13.95 32.97
N ASN A 217 -24.71 15.06 33.18
CA ASN A 217 -24.27 16.41 32.76
C ASN A 217 -23.95 16.54 31.26
N GLY A 218 -24.57 15.71 30.41
CA GLY A 218 -24.33 15.68 28.97
C GLY A 218 -23.02 15.01 28.56
N THR A 219 -22.34 14.28 29.44
CA THR A 219 -21.18 13.46 29.11
C THR A 219 -21.58 11.99 29.03
N SER A 220 -21.14 11.32 27.97
CA SER A 220 -21.32 9.87 27.80
C SER A 220 -19.97 9.21 27.48
N ARG A 221 -19.84 7.94 27.83
CA ARG A 221 -18.71 7.11 27.43
C ARG A 221 -19.19 6.05 26.46
N ILE A 222 -18.50 5.92 25.34
CA ILE A 222 -18.65 4.76 24.46
C ILE A 222 -17.56 3.78 24.86
N MET A 223 -17.96 2.62 25.38
CA MET A 223 -17.05 1.56 25.79
C MET A 223 -16.55 0.81 24.56
N VAL A 224 -15.24 0.54 24.51
CA VAL A 224 -14.57 0.00 23.33
C VAL A 224 -13.58 -1.12 23.68
N TYR A 225 -13.50 -2.10 22.79
CA TYR A 225 -12.34 -2.97 22.66
C TYR A 225 -11.33 -2.31 21.73
N ASP A 226 -10.18 -1.94 22.30
CA ASP A 226 -9.03 -1.42 21.56
C ASP A 226 -8.04 -2.57 21.32
N ASN A 227 -7.84 -2.93 20.05
CA ASN A 227 -6.93 -3.99 19.65
C ASN A 227 -5.44 -3.67 19.89
N ASN A 228 -5.06 -2.42 20.20
CA ASN A 228 -3.71 -2.11 20.71
C ASN A 228 -3.57 -2.42 22.22
N TRP A 229 -4.68 -2.60 22.94
CA TRP A 229 -4.74 -2.85 24.38
C TRP A 229 -5.61 -4.08 24.73
N PRO A 230 -5.25 -5.29 24.27
CA PRO A 230 -5.98 -6.53 24.53
C PRO A 230 -6.44 -6.69 25.98
N LYS A 231 -7.63 -7.26 26.17
CA LYS A 231 -8.26 -7.56 27.46
C LYS A 231 -8.65 -6.35 28.33
N ASN A 232 -8.22 -5.14 27.99
CA ASN A 232 -8.56 -3.94 28.75
C ASN A 232 -9.87 -3.33 28.25
N GLU A 233 -10.71 -2.91 29.19
CA GLU A 233 -11.84 -2.05 28.91
C GLU A 233 -11.36 -0.61 28.75
N ARG A 234 -11.73 0.03 27.64
CA ARG A 234 -11.40 1.42 27.37
C ARG A 234 -12.66 2.16 26.94
N TYR A 235 -12.58 3.49 26.85
CA TYR A 235 -13.73 4.30 26.47
C TYR A 235 -13.33 5.53 25.66
N VAL A 236 -14.21 5.93 24.75
CA VAL A 236 -14.23 7.24 24.10
C VAL A 236 -15.20 8.13 24.86
N GLU A 237 -14.75 9.30 25.30
CA GLU A 237 -15.62 10.28 25.97
C GLU A 237 -16.27 11.18 24.93
N VAL A 238 -17.59 11.35 25.02
CA VAL A 238 -18.40 12.23 24.19
C VAL A 238 -19.11 13.26 25.07
N ASN A 239 -18.92 14.54 24.77
CA ASN A 239 -19.68 15.62 25.38
C ASN A 239 -20.81 16.02 24.42
N ARG A 240 -22.05 15.71 24.80
CA ARG A 240 -23.24 15.93 23.98
C ARG A 240 -23.58 17.40 23.79
N THR A 241 -23.32 18.22 24.81
CA THR A 241 -23.60 19.66 24.80
C THR A 241 -22.65 20.40 23.88
N ALA A 242 -21.35 20.11 23.98
CA ALA A 242 -20.31 20.70 23.13
C ALA A 242 -20.19 19.98 21.76
N ASN A 243 -20.83 18.83 21.60
CA ASN A 243 -20.74 17.94 20.44
C ASN A 243 -19.29 17.62 20.05
N THR A 244 -18.51 17.24 21.07
CA THR A 244 -17.07 16.93 20.98
C THR A 244 -16.79 15.53 21.50
N TRP A 245 -15.66 14.96 21.08
CA TRP A 245 -15.17 13.68 21.58
C TRP A 245 -13.68 13.74 21.88
N ARG A 246 -13.21 12.85 22.75
CA ARG A 246 -11.79 12.61 22.98
C ARG A 246 -11.49 11.14 23.27
N TYR A 247 -10.29 10.71 22.89
CA TYR A 247 -9.78 9.38 23.17
C TYR A 247 -8.27 9.43 23.34
N GLN A 248 -7.74 8.68 24.30
CA GLN A 248 -6.31 8.57 24.52
C GLN A 248 -5.82 7.24 23.92
N ALA A 249 -5.14 7.28 22.77
CA ALA A 249 -4.65 6.08 22.08
C ALA A 249 -3.13 6.01 22.09
N SER A 250 -2.56 4.83 21.97
CA SER A 250 -1.14 4.63 21.69
C SER A 250 -1.02 3.50 20.67
N ILE A 251 0.08 3.44 19.90
CA ILE A 251 0.31 2.36 18.94
C ILE A 251 0.45 1.01 19.63
N ASN A 252 1.01 1.00 20.84
CA ASN A 252 1.03 -0.14 21.74
C ASN A 252 1.15 0.34 23.21
N PRO A 253 1.00 -0.53 24.21
CA PRO A 253 1.02 -0.15 25.63
C PRO A 253 2.32 0.44 26.16
N ASN A 254 3.43 0.22 25.45
CA ASN A 254 4.76 0.68 25.85
C ASN A 254 5.14 2.03 25.22
N GLU A 255 4.31 2.52 24.27
CA GLU A 255 4.57 3.74 23.52
C GLU A 255 3.79 4.93 24.06
N GLN A 256 4.31 6.14 23.80
CA GLN A 256 3.67 7.36 24.25
C GLN A 256 2.27 7.49 23.65
N SER A 257 1.30 7.80 24.51
CA SER A 257 -0.06 7.98 24.07
C SER A 257 -0.28 9.35 23.40
N THR A 258 -0.98 9.32 22.27
CA THR A 258 -1.47 10.49 21.53
C THR A 258 -2.94 10.74 21.87
N LEU A 259 -3.29 12.01 22.06
CA LEU A 259 -4.66 12.42 22.30
C LEU A 259 -5.39 12.65 20.97
N TYR A 260 -6.42 11.85 20.73
CA TYR A 260 -7.36 12.04 19.63
C TYR A 260 -8.51 12.92 20.11
N ILE A 261 -8.82 13.97 19.36
CA ILE A 261 -9.90 14.90 19.66
C ILE A 261 -10.65 15.28 18.40
N GLY A 262 -11.91 15.65 18.55
CA GLY A 262 -12.67 16.23 17.46
C GLY A 262 -14.05 16.73 17.88
N ASN A 263 -14.78 17.26 16.91
CA ASN A 263 -16.12 17.80 17.09
C ASN A 263 -16.97 17.60 15.82
N ALA A 264 -18.18 18.14 15.81
CA ALA A 264 -19.10 18.03 14.68
C ALA A 264 -18.55 18.54 13.33
N SER A 265 -17.63 19.51 13.34
CA SER A 265 -17.02 20.06 12.12
C SER A 265 -15.76 19.33 11.68
N THR A 266 -15.02 18.69 12.59
CA THR A 266 -13.77 17.99 12.21
C THR A 266 -14.02 16.70 11.43
N LYS A 267 -15.18 16.04 11.62
CA LYS A 267 -15.53 14.76 10.97
C LYS A 267 -14.46 13.68 11.16
N THR A 268 -13.81 13.66 12.33
CA THR A 268 -12.70 12.74 12.69
C THR A 268 -13.13 11.51 13.49
N LEU A 269 -14.43 11.35 13.73
CA LEU A 269 -15.03 10.17 14.36
C LEU A 269 -16.08 9.59 13.41
N GLU A 270 -16.01 8.30 13.15
CA GLU A 270 -17.01 7.60 12.33
C GLU A 270 -17.32 6.21 12.88
N ILE A 271 -18.46 5.67 12.47
CA ILE A 271 -18.77 4.24 12.58
C ILE A 271 -19.09 3.69 11.19
N VAL A 272 -18.55 2.52 10.88
CA VAL A 272 -18.68 1.85 9.58
C VAL A 272 -19.45 0.55 9.78
N SER A 273 -20.41 0.30 8.90
CA SER A 273 -21.23 -0.93 8.92
C SER A 273 -20.31 -2.16 8.83
N VAL A 274 -20.63 -3.17 9.63
CA VAL A 274 -20.00 -4.49 9.55
C VAL A 274 -20.83 -5.38 8.62
N SER A 275 -22.15 -5.23 8.62
CA SER A 275 -23.03 -6.06 7.77
C SER A 275 -22.79 -5.83 6.27
N SER A 276 -22.44 -4.60 5.85
CA SER A 276 -22.08 -4.25 4.46
C SER A 276 -20.84 -4.98 3.95
N ARG A 277 -20.00 -5.50 4.86
CA ARG A 277 -18.79 -6.26 4.52
C ARG A 277 -19.11 -7.72 4.25
N LEU A 278 -20.29 -8.18 4.66
CA LEU A 278 -20.76 -9.53 4.39
C LEU A 278 -21.23 -9.63 2.94
N GLY A 279 -20.76 -10.65 2.24
CA GLY A 279 -21.06 -10.88 0.83
C GLY A 279 -19.97 -10.40 -0.11
N GLN A 280 -20.25 -10.56 -1.41
CA GLN A 280 -19.28 -10.27 -2.46
C GLN A 280 -19.09 -8.75 -2.62
N GLN A 281 -17.83 -8.33 -2.63
CA GLN A 281 -17.43 -6.95 -2.84
C GLN A 281 -17.30 -6.64 -4.33
N LYS A 282 -17.52 -5.39 -4.72
CA LYS A 282 -17.37 -4.94 -6.11
C LYS A 282 -15.89 -4.96 -6.51
N CYS A 283 -15.60 -5.61 -7.64
CA CYS A 283 -14.29 -5.55 -8.27
C CYS A 283 -14.23 -4.40 -9.27
N GLU A 284 -13.70 -3.26 -8.85
CA GLU A 284 -13.65 -2.05 -9.70
C GLU A 284 -12.56 -2.09 -10.77
N PHE A 285 -11.55 -2.94 -10.59
CA PHE A 285 -10.44 -3.16 -11.51
C PHE A 285 -10.60 -4.42 -12.38
N CYS A 286 -11.72 -5.14 -12.24
CA CYS A 286 -12.06 -6.22 -13.15
C CYS A 286 -12.70 -5.64 -14.41
N ASP A 287 -12.42 -6.22 -15.57
CA ASP A 287 -13.06 -5.82 -16.82
C ASP A 287 -14.58 -6.03 -16.80
N ALA A 288 -15.29 -5.16 -17.51
CA ALA A 288 -16.69 -5.36 -17.83
C ALA A 288 -16.81 -6.44 -18.91
N ASP A 289 -17.44 -7.57 -18.56
CA ASP A 289 -17.77 -8.76 -19.37
C ASP A 289 -16.95 -9.02 -20.66
N ASN A 290 -16.05 -10.00 -20.56
CA ASN A 290 -15.76 -10.94 -21.64
C ASN A 290 -16.29 -12.33 -21.25
N SER A 291 -17.55 -12.40 -20.80
CA SER A 291 -18.22 -13.66 -20.48
C SER A 291 -18.68 -14.38 -21.74
N THR A 292 -17.76 -15.07 -22.41
CA THR A 292 -18.14 -16.25 -23.20
C THR A 292 -18.30 -17.44 -22.27
N ALA A 293 -19.57 -17.85 -22.05
CA ALA A 293 -20.09 -19.18 -21.68
C ALA A 293 -19.13 -20.13 -20.93
N THR A 294 -19.43 -20.56 -19.70
CA THR A 294 -20.49 -21.53 -19.38
C THR A 294 -20.81 -21.54 -17.88
N GLY A 295 -22.09 -21.49 -17.48
CA GLY A 295 -22.50 -21.96 -16.14
C GLY A 295 -23.60 -21.17 -15.44
N SER A 296 -24.86 -21.40 -15.85
CA SER A 296 -26.11 -21.37 -15.07
C SER A 296 -26.27 -20.42 -13.87
N GLY A 297 -27.09 -19.37 -14.08
CA GLY A 297 -28.20 -19.05 -13.19
C GLY A 297 -27.90 -18.27 -11.91
N SER A 298 -27.93 -16.94 -11.98
CA SER A 298 -28.48 -16.09 -10.92
C SER A 298 -28.86 -14.73 -11.49
N THR A 299 -30.17 -14.49 -11.57
CA THR A 299 -30.79 -13.20 -11.85
C THR A 299 -30.57 -12.26 -10.67
N ALA A 300 -29.64 -11.32 -10.79
CA ALA A 300 -29.61 -10.10 -10.01
C ALA A 300 -29.71 -8.91 -10.97
N SER A 301 -30.79 -8.14 -10.77
CA SER A 301 -31.25 -7.02 -11.57
C SER A 301 -30.15 -5.98 -11.82
N SER A 302 -29.69 -5.89 -13.07
CA SER A 302 -28.86 -4.80 -13.56
C SER A 302 -29.74 -3.61 -13.93
N THR A 303 -29.78 -2.62 -13.05
CA THR A 303 -30.30 -1.29 -13.36
C THR A 303 -29.32 -0.25 -12.82
N SER A 304 -28.22 -0.07 -13.54
CA SER A 304 -27.51 1.21 -13.61
C SER A 304 -26.62 1.25 -14.85
N SER A 305 -27.15 1.92 -15.86
CA SER A 305 -26.47 2.55 -16.98
C SER A 305 -25.07 3.10 -16.63
N GLY A 306 -24.03 2.63 -17.33
CA GLY A 306 -22.98 3.52 -17.86
C GLY A 306 -21.71 3.82 -17.05
N THR A 307 -21.42 3.21 -15.90
CA THR A 307 -20.14 3.47 -15.21
C THR A 307 -19.09 2.43 -15.60
N LYS A 308 -18.18 2.80 -16.50
CA LYS A 308 -16.86 2.13 -16.62
C LYS A 308 -16.20 2.22 -15.23
N GLY A 309 -15.52 1.16 -14.76
CA GLY A 309 -15.01 1.06 -13.38
C GLY A 309 -14.15 2.24 -12.91
N ASN A 310 -13.83 2.29 -11.62
CA ASN A 310 -12.95 3.32 -11.08
C ASN A 310 -11.48 2.96 -11.32
N MET A 311 -10.65 3.98 -11.56
CA MET A 311 -9.20 3.85 -11.43
C MET A 311 -8.83 4.08 -9.96
N GLN A 312 -8.01 3.20 -9.40
CA GLN A 312 -7.50 3.30 -8.05
C GLN A 312 -6.01 3.68 -8.08
N ILE A 313 -5.65 4.71 -7.33
CA ILE A 313 -4.26 5.11 -7.11
C ILE A 313 -3.93 4.77 -5.66
N TRP A 314 -3.02 3.82 -5.50
CA TRP A 314 -2.45 3.39 -4.23
C TRP A 314 -1.06 4.00 -4.08
N GLN A 315 -0.88 4.87 -3.09
CA GLN A 315 0.43 5.37 -2.71
C GLN A 315 0.86 4.72 -1.40
N ASN A 316 1.87 3.86 -1.48
CA ASN A 316 2.51 3.29 -0.30
C ASN A 316 3.84 4.01 -0.01
N GLY A 317 4.17 4.11 1.28
CA GLY A 317 5.36 4.80 1.77
C GLY A 317 5.13 6.31 1.98
N LYS A 318 6.22 7.05 2.14
CA LYS A 318 6.22 8.42 2.70
C LYS A 318 6.13 9.54 1.65
N ALA A 319 5.61 9.23 0.46
CA ALA A 319 5.41 10.22 -0.59
C ALA A 319 3.97 10.75 -0.60
N LYS A 320 3.83 12.03 -0.93
CA LYS A 320 2.54 12.63 -1.25
C LYS A 320 2.15 12.26 -2.66
N VAL A 321 0.85 12.17 -2.90
CA VAL A 321 0.28 11.96 -4.23
C VAL A 321 -0.76 13.04 -4.52
N LEU A 322 -0.68 13.62 -5.71
CA LEU A 322 -1.63 14.58 -6.25
C LEU A 322 -2.03 14.12 -7.66
N VAL A 323 -3.32 13.90 -7.86
CA VAL A 323 -3.87 13.47 -9.14
C VAL A 323 -4.56 14.65 -9.80
N THR A 324 -4.24 14.93 -11.06
CA THR A 324 -4.83 16.01 -11.86
C THR A 324 -5.52 15.42 -13.09
N ASP A 325 -6.75 15.83 -13.40
CA ASP A 325 -7.41 15.43 -14.65
C ASP A 325 -7.14 16.39 -15.81
N GLY A 326 -7.55 16.02 -17.03
CA GLY A 326 -7.41 16.86 -18.23
C GLY A 326 -8.15 18.21 -18.20
N GLN A 327 -8.94 18.52 -17.15
CA GLN A 327 -9.54 19.84 -16.92
C GLN A 327 -8.73 20.68 -15.91
N GLY A 328 -7.62 20.15 -15.39
CA GLY A 328 -6.79 20.79 -14.38
C GLY A 328 -7.36 20.72 -12.97
N ARG A 329 -8.33 19.83 -12.70
CA ARG A 329 -8.89 19.64 -11.36
C ARG A 329 -8.05 18.64 -10.57
N GLU A 330 -7.91 18.87 -9.28
CA GLU A 330 -6.96 18.12 -8.45
C GLU A 330 -7.65 17.28 -7.36
N VAL A 331 -7.07 16.11 -7.04
CA VAL A 331 -7.45 15.28 -5.89
C VAL A 331 -6.21 14.67 -5.25
N GLY A 332 -6.07 14.77 -3.93
CA GLY A 332 -4.90 14.29 -3.19
C GLY A 332 -4.30 15.36 -2.29
N PHE A 333 -2.98 15.36 -2.12
CA PHE A 333 -2.26 16.29 -1.24
C PHE A 333 -1.50 17.35 -2.03
N LEU A 334 -1.79 18.62 -1.73
CA LEU A 334 -0.99 19.75 -2.20
C LEU A 334 0.39 19.77 -1.51
N ASP A 335 1.33 20.53 -2.07
CA ASP A 335 2.64 20.77 -1.46
C ASP A 335 2.54 21.37 -0.05
N SER A 336 1.52 22.20 0.17
CA SER A 336 1.18 22.77 1.49
C SER A 336 0.80 21.72 2.54
N GLY A 337 0.52 20.47 2.12
CA GLY A 337 0.00 19.40 2.96
C GLY A 337 -1.52 19.39 3.08
N GLN A 338 -2.21 20.38 2.50
CA GLN A 338 -3.66 20.40 2.44
C GLN A 338 -4.19 19.33 1.48
N MET A 339 -5.22 18.62 1.91
CA MET A 339 -5.96 17.69 1.05
C MET A 339 -6.97 18.47 0.18
N VAL A 340 -7.05 18.11 -1.11
CA VAL A 340 -8.02 18.64 -2.08
C VAL A 340 -8.79 17.50 -2.76
N ASN A 341 -10.01 17.79 -3.20
CA ASN A 341 -10.83 16.86 -4.00
C ASN A 341 -11.80 17.65 -4.89
N GLU A 342 -11.32 18.05 -6.06
CA GLU A 342 -12.02 18.88 -7.04
C GLU A 342 -12.54 18.06 -8.23
N ILE A 343 -12.01 16.85 -8.43
CA ILE A 343 -12.43 15.95 -9.50
C ILE A 343 -13.84 15.40 -9.18
N PRO A 344 -14.86 15.62 -10.03
CA PRO A 344 -16.22 15.16 -9.76
C PRO A 344 -16.31 13.65 -9.55
N ASN A 345 -17.00 13.25 -8.48
CA ASN A 345 -17.18 11.86 -8.05
C ASN A 345 -15.87 11.11 -7.72
N ALA A 346 -14.73 11.78 -7.63
CA ALA A 346 -13.54 11.17 -7.06
C ALA A 346 -13.70 10.97 -5.54
N GLU A 347 -13.19 9.85 -5.03
CA GLU A 347 -13.21 9.53 -3.61
C GLU A 347 -11.78 9.39 -3.07
N ILE A 348 -11.55 9.94 -1.88
CA ILE A 348 -10.34 9.68 -1.10
C ILE A 348 -10.75 8.75 0.05
N ARG A 349 -10.18 7.55 0.10
CA ARG A 349 -10.35 6.62 1.22
C ARG A 349 -9.09 6.63 2.08
N ASN A 350 -9.20 7.30 3.22
CA ASN A 350 -8.17 7.26 4.24
C ASN A 350 -8.24 5.94 4.99
N LEU A 351 -7.21 5.13 4.77
CA LEU A 351 -6.98 3.89 5.47
C LEU A 351 -6.71 4.13 6.96
N LYS A 352 -7.14 3.18 7.80
CA LYS A 352 -6.95 3.23 9.26
C LYS A 352 -5.72 2.39 9.61
N PHE A 353 -4.64 3.06 10.01
CA PHE A 353 -3.41 2.47 10.54
C PHE A 353 -2.78 3.33 11.65
N ALA A 354 -1.78 2.76 12.33
CA ALA A 354 -1.14 3.38 13.50
C ALA A 354 -0.76 4.88 13.29
N PRO A 355 -0.90 5.75 14.33
CA PRO A 355 -0.55 7.17 14.26
C PRO A 355 0.89 7.48 13.83
N ASN A 356 1.11 8.72 13.39
CA ASN A 356 2.39 9.30 12.97
C ASN A 356 2.94 8.76 11.64
N ASN A 357 2.08 8.17 10.81
CA ASN A 357 2.42 7.82 9.44
C ASN A 357 1.89 8.92 8.49
N LEU A 358 2.57 9.11 7.36
CA LEU A 358 1.98 9.94 6.32
C LEU A 358 0.65 9.29 5.88
N PRO A 359 -0.40 10.09 5.63
CA PRO A 359 -1.64 9.54 5.12
C PRO A 359 -1.35 8.77 3.83
N MET A 360 -1.73 7.49 3.79
CA MET A 360 -1.67 6.65 2.60
C MET A 360 -3.09 6.46 2.08
N PRO A 361 -3.69 7.47 1.43
CA PRO A 361 -5.02 7.33 0.89
C PRO A 361 -5.00 6.37 -0.30
N VAL A 362 -6.15 5.74 -0.52
CA VAL A 362 -6.48 5.20 -1.84
C VAL A 362 -7.39 6.22 -2.53
N ILE A 363 -6.94 6.72 -3.67
CA ILE A 363 -7.70 7.69 -4.47
C ILE A 363 -8.44 6.92 -5.56
N PHE A 364 -9.75 7.11 -5.62
CA PHE A 364 -10.63 6.54 -6.64
C PHE A 364 -11.00 7.65 -7.61
N VAL A 365 -10.59 7.50 -8.86
CA VAL A 365 -10.93 8.44 -9.93
C VAL A 365 -11.88 7.75 -10.90
N PRO A 366 -13.09 8.30 -11.13
CA PRO A 366 -14.02 7.75 -12.11
C PRO A 366 -13.42 7.78 -13.51
N LEU A 367 -13.43 6.65 -14.21
CA LEU A 367 -13.11 6.62 -15.63
C LEU A 367 -14.31 7.20 -16.40
N SER A 368 -14.13 8.36 -17.04
CA SER A 368 -15.23 9.06 -17.70
C SER A 368 -15.88 8.20 -18.80
N SER A 369 -17.20 8.34 -18.97
CA SER A 369 -18.00 7.62 -19.96
C SER A 369 -17.98 8.28 -21.35
N SER A 370 -17.41 9.48 -21.49
CA SER A 370 -17.36 10.20 -22.76
C SER A 370 -16.18 9.74 -23.63
N ASP A 371 -16.37 9.77 -24.95
CA ASP A 371 -15.37 9.47 -26.00
C ASP A 371 -14.14 10.40 -26.02
N HIS A 372 -13.89 11.14 -24.95
CA HIS A 372 -12.67 11.92 -24.74
C HIS A 372 -11.67 11.07 -23.97
N ALA A 373 -10.40 11.17 -24.36
CA ALA A 373 -9.34 10.46 -23.67
C ALA A 373 -9.38 10.78 -22.17
N ALA A 374 -9.40 9.76 -21.32
CA ALA A 374 -9.22 9.99 -19.89
C ALA A 374 -7.74 10.32 -19.68
N GLU A 375 -7.44 11.61 -19.56
CA GLU A 375 -6.11 12.12 -19.25
C GLU A 375 -6.01 12.39 -17.76
N ILE A 376 -5.05 11.73 -17.12
CA ILE A 376 -4.80 11.82 -15.69
C ILE A 376 -3.30 11.90 -15.46
N SER A 377 -2.85 12.90 -14.72
CA SER A 377 -1.48 13.03 -14.25
C SER A 377 -1.40 12.68 -12.77
N VAL A 378 -0.55 11.71 -12.40
CA VAL A 378 -0.28 11.32 -11.01
C VAL A 378 1.09 11.85 -10.62
N ASN A 379 1.09 12.91 -9.82
CA ASN A 379 2.30 13.56 -9.32
C ASN A 379 2.63 13.03 -7.93
N VAL A 380 3.87 12.56 -7.77
CA VAL A 380 4.38 11.95 -6.54
C VAL A 380 5.60 12.75 -6.10
N SER A 381 5.57 13.26 -4.87
CA SER A 381 6.64 14.11 -4.35
C SER A 381 6.93 13.81 -2.88
N SER A 382 8.17 14.04 -2.46
CA SER A 382 8.57 13.94 -1.06
C SER A 382 8.80 15.33 -0.48
N THR A 383 8.08 15.65 0.60
CA THR A 383 8.38 16.81 1.45
C THR A 383 9.11 16.43 2.73
N ALA A 384 9.39 15.14 2.93
CA ALA A 384 10.17 14.70 4.08
C ALA A 384 11.56 15.33 4.00
N ALA A 385 12.01 15.92 5.10
CA ALA A 385 13.38 16.44 5.20
C ALA A 385 14.36 15.30 4.92
N ASN A 386 15.49 15.61 4.29
CA ASN A 386 16.58 14.67 4.19
C ASN A 386 17.05 14.29 5.61
N ASP A 387 16.56 13.18 6.17
CA ASP A 387 17.08 12.60 7.42
C ASP A 387 18.44 11.93 7.17
N SER A 388 19.36 12.66 6.51
CA SER A 388 20.71 12.21 6.19
C SER A 388 21.60 12.11 7.43
N GLU A 389 21.27 12.80 8.52
CA GLU A 389 22.16 12.90 9.69
C GLU A 389 21.96 11.83 10.76
N ASN A 390 20.92 10.98 10.67
CA ASN A 390 20.68 9.90 11.63
C ASN A 390 20.31 8.56 10.94
N ARG A 391 21.01 8.24 9.85
CA ARG A 391 20.88 6.96 9.13
C ARG A 391 21.46 5.81 9.95
N SER A 392 20.73 5.39 10.98
CA SER A 392 20.89 4.06 11.56
C SER A 392 20.45 3.02 10.51
N GLU A 393 21.14 1.89 10.41
CA GLU A 393 20.60 0.74 9.65
C GLU A 393 19.20 0.41 10.19
N GLY A 394 18.16 0.58 9.38
CA GLY A 394 16.77 0.30 9.75
C GLY A 394 15.80 1.48 9.72
N VAL A 395 16.23 2.72 9.44
CA VAL A 395 15.29 3.82 9.16
C VAL A 395 14.65 3.58 7.78
N GLU A 396 13.32 3.51 7.74
CA GLU A 396 12.53 3.34 6.52
C GLU A 396 12.86 4.45 5.53
N LYS A 397 13.47 4.10 4.39
CA LYS A 397 13.74 5.02 3.27
C LYS A 397 12.45 5.75 2.88
N ASN A 398 12.55 6.89 2.21
CA ASN A 398 11.39 7.58 1.65
C ASN A 398 10.87 6.82 0.40
N GLN A 399 10.47 5.56 0.59
CA GLN A 399 9.96 4.75 -0.50
C GLN A 399 8.66 5.38 -1.02
N ALA A 400 8.56 5.45 -2.34
CA ALA A 400 7.34 5.81 -3.04
C ALA A 400 6.98 4.67 -3.97
N LYS A 401 6.02 3.84 -3.54
CA LYS A 401 5.45 2.78 -4.39
C LYS A 401 4.04 3.18 -4.80
N THR A 402 3.94 3.69 -6.02
CA THR A 402 2.69 4.15 -6.62
C THR A 402 2.14 3.04 -7.51
N SER A 403 0.91 2.59 -7.25
CA SER A 403 0.21 1.64 -8.12
C SER A 403 -1.06 2.28 -8.65
N ILE A 404 -1.22 2.30 -9.98
CA ILE A 404 -2.43 2.76 -10.66
C ILE A 404 -3.11 1.51 -11.22
N ILE A 405 -4.33 1.23 -10.76
CA ILE A 405 -5.05 0.00 -11.06
C ILE A 405 -6.40 0.38 -11.66
N ALA A 406 -6.67 -0.11 -12.86
CA ALA A 406 -7.88 0.14 -13.62
C ALA A 406 -8.44 -1.19 -14.16
N PRO A 407 -9.67 -1.21 -14.71
CA PRO A 407 -10.20 -2.37 -15.44
C PRO A 407 -9.20 -2.90 -16.48
N GLY A 408 -8.71 -4.13 -16.25
CA GLY A 408 -7.87 -4.88 -17.19
C GLY A 408 -6.43 -4.38 -17.31
N PHE A 409 -6.06 -3.35 -16.57
CA PHE A 409 -4.78 -2.66 -16.67
C PHE A 409 -4.26 -2.27 -15.29
N ALA A 410 -2.96 -2.47 -15.07
CA ALA A 410 -2.30 -1.93 -13.89
C ALA A 410 -0.87 -1.50 -14.20
N VAL A 411 -0.43 -0.43 -13.57
CA VAL A 411 0.96 0.01 -13.57
C VAL A 411 1.42 0.24 -12.14
N SER A 412 2.71 -0.01 -11.89
CA SER A 412 3.37 0.45 -10.68
C SER A 412 4.71 1.08 -10.99
N SER A 413 5.05 2.10 -10.22
CA SER A 413 6.38 2.70 -10.15
C SER A 413 6.88 2.60 -8.70
N ASP A 414 8.05 1.98 -8.50
CA ASP A 414 8.69 1.84 -7.20
C ASP A 414 10.00 2.63 -7.17
N VAL A 415 9.97 3.76 -6.47
CA VAL A 415 11.14 4.59 -6.16
C VAL A 415 11.58 4.25 -4.73
N LYS A 416 12.76 3.64 -4.59
CA LYS A 416 13.25 3.14 -3.30
C LYS A 416 13.52 4.24 -2.28
N ASP A 417 13.96 5.41 -2.73
CA ASP A 417 14.27 6.55 -1.89
C ASP A 417 14.00 7.86 -2.65
N LEU A 418 12.78 8.39 -2.50
CA LEU A 418 12.38 9.67 -3.07
C LEU A 418 12.81 10.81 -2.12
N GLN A 419 13.89 11.48 -2.47
CA GLN A 419 14.49 12.51 -1.63
C GLN A 419 13.76 13.85 -1.71
N GLN A 420 14.05 14.74 -0.75
CA GLN A 420 13.44 16.05 -0.70
C GLN A 420 13.70 16.83 -2.01
N GLY A 421 12.64 17.39 -2.60
CA GLY A 421 12.73 18.13 -3.88
C GLY A 421 12.73 17.23 -5.12
N GLN A 422 12.70 15.91 -4.96
CA GLN A 422 12.44 14.98 -6.05
C GLN A 422 10.94 14.77 -6.26
N HIS A 423 10.56 14.61 -7.51
CA HIS A 423 9.22 14.26 -7.94
C HIS A 423 9.25 13.28 -9.10
N GLN A 424 8.14 12.58 -9.25
CA GLN A 424 7.79 11.77 -10.41
C GLN A 424 6.40 12.18 -10.87
N SER A 425 6.21 12.35 -12.18
CA SER A 425 4.90 12.42 -12.80
C SER A 425 4.65 11.15 -13.61
N ILE A 426 3.42 10.64 -13.51
CA ILE A 426 2.91 9.54 -14.32
C ILE A 426 1.67 10.06 -15.05
N ASP A 427 1.83 10.42 -16.31
CA ASP A 427 0.74 10.89 -17.16
C ASP A 427 0.14 9.70 -17.90
N LEU A 428 -1.14 9.40 -17.65
CA LEU A 428 -1.89 8.31 -18.27
C LEU A 428 -2.98 8.90 -19.17
N VAL A 429 -3.04 8.38 -20.39
CA VAL A 429 -4.05 8.70 -21.39
C VAL A 429 -4.71 7.40 -21.85
N LYS A 430 -6.04 7.33 -21.75
CA LYS A 430 -6.80 6.19 -22.30
C LYS A 430 -7.56 6.59 -23.56
N GLU A 431 -7.21 6.00 -24.70
CA GLU A 431 -7.88 6.19 -25.99
C GLU A 431 -8.43 4.86 -26.52
N GLY A 432 -9.75 4.74 -26.63
CA GLY A 432 -10.36 3.45 -26.99
C GLY A 432 -9.98 2.37 -25.97
N ASP A 433 -9.34 1.29 -26.41
CA ASP A 433 -8.80 0.22 -25.55
C ASP A 433 -7.32 0.42 -25.20
N GLU A 434 -6.62 1.38 -25.80
CA GLU A 434 -5.20 1.61 -25.57
C GLU A 434 -4.98 2.53 -24.37
N TYR A 435 -4.01 2.16 -23.53
CA TYR A 435 -3.46 2.99 -22.47
C TYR A 435 -2.07 3.45 -22.89
N SER A 436 -1.89 4.76 -22.98
CA SER A 436 -0.61 5.42 -23.18
C SER A 436 -0.17 6.04 -21.87
N MET A 437 1.10 5.88 -21.53
CA MET A 437 1.67 6.43 -20.31
C MET A 437 2.99 7.12 -20.61
N ASN A 438 3.24 8.21 -19.89
CA ASN A 438 4.52 8.88 -19.86
C ASN A 438 4.98 9.06 -18.41
N ILE A 439 6.15 8.52 -18.07
CA ILE A 439 6.77 8.69 -16.75
C ILE A 439 7.92 9.67 -16.88
N THR A 440 7.86 10.75 -16.11
CA THR A 440 8.90 11.80 -16.05
C THR A 440 9.24 12.14 -14.60
N GLY A 441 10.31 12.88 -14.36
CA GLY A 441 10.65 13.35 -13.02
C GLY A 441 12.08 13.88 -12.89
N ASN A 442 12.54 14.06 -11.67
CA ASN A 442 13.93 14.43 -11.35
C ASN A 442 14.51 13.48 -10.28
N LEU A 443 14.40 12.19 -10.55
CA LEU A 443 14.83 11.14 -9.62
C LEU A 443 16.35 10.95 -9.68
N MET A 444 16.96 10.64 -8.54
CA MET A 444 18.37 10.21 -8.47
C MET A 444 18.52 8.70 -8.62
N GLU A 445 17.58 7.94 -8.07
CA GLU A 445 17.47 6.50 -8.30
C GLU A 445 16.37 6.25 -9.32
N ALA A 446 16.67 5.41 -10.30
CA ALA A 446 15.70 5.05 -11.31
C ALA A 446 14.57 4.17 -10.74
N PRO A 447 13.32 4.39 -11.16
CA PRO A 447 12.20 3.59 -10.69
C PRO A 447 12.25 2.19 -11.29
N ILE A 448 11.69 1.23 -10.56
CA ILE A 448 11.27 -0.04 -11.16
C ILE A 448 9.83 0.14 -11.62
N VAL A 449 9.58 -0.09 -12.91
CA VAL A 449 8.25 0.06 -13.50
C VAL A 449 7.70 -1.30 -13.83
N ALA A 450 6.46 -1.59 -13.45
CA ALA A 450 5.74 -2.78 -13.90
C ALA A 450 4.43 -2.38 -14.57
N VAL A 451 4.11 -3.02 -15.69
CA VAL A 451 2.89 -2.80 -16.48
C VAL A 451 2.23 -4.16 -16.69
N GLY A 452 0.94 -4.27 -16.42
CA GLY A 452 0.20 -5.53 -16.44
C GLY A 452 -1.17 -5.43 -17.11
N THR A 453 -1.55 -6.52 -17.78
CA THR A 453 -2.90 -6.83 -18.29
C THR A 453 -3.47 -8.02 -17.52
N ASN A 454 -4.63 -8.55 -17.87
CA ASN A 454 -5.15 -9.75 -17.21
C ASN A 454 -4.21 -10.97 -17.26
N LEU A 455 -3.44 -11.12 -18.35
CA LEU A 455 -2.65 -12.34 -18.58
C LEU A 455 -1.14 -12.11 -18.63
N ASN A 456 -0.68 -10.88 -18.79
CA ASN A 456 0.75 -10.59 -18.97
C ASN A 456 1.20 -9.40 -18.14
N GLN A 457 2.42 -9.47 -17.62
CA GLN A 457 3.11 -8.37 -16.95
C GLN A 457 4.52 -8.23 -17.49
N ILE A 458 4.94 -6.99 -17.70
CA ILE A 458 6.33 -6.63 -17.96
C ILE A 458 6.83 -5.82 -16.76
N THR A 459 7.98 -6.18 -16.21
CA THR A 459 8.74 -5.38 -15.25
C THR A 459 10.00 -4.88 -15.91
N ILE A 460 10.31 -3.60 -15.73
CA ILE A 460 11.40 -2.87 -16.34
C ILE A 460 12.25 -2.25 -15.23
N SER A 461 13.57 -2.42 -15.33
CA SER A 461 14.54 -1.84 -14.41
C SER A 461 15.83 -1.45 -15.14
N GLY A 462 16.76 -0.77 -14.43
CA GLY A 462 18.02 -0.31 -15.03
C GLY A 462 17.89 0.96 -15.88
N LEU A 463 16.75 1.63 -15.80
CA LEU A 463 16.51 2.90 -16.47
C LEU A 463 17.55 3.94 -16.00
N ASN A 464 18.06 4.78 -16.90
CA ASN A 464 18.90 5.91 -16.47
C ASN A 464 17.99 6.99 -15.85
N ALA A 465 18.45 7.55 -14.74
CA ALA A 465 17.63 8.37 -13.83
C ALA A 465 17.03 9.61 -14.52
N LEU A 466 15.77 9.92 -14.20
CA LEU A 466 14.85 10.71 -15.03
C LEU A 466 15.13 12.23 -15.13
N ALA A 467 16.23 12.79 -14.62
CA ALA A 467 16.45 14.24 -14.63
C ALA A 467 16.54 14.81 -16.07
N GLY A 468 15.40 15.26 -16.62
CA GLY A 468 15.26 15.73 -18.00
C GLY A 468 14.84 14.65 -19.02
N ASN A 469 14.50 13.44 -18.57
CA ASN A 469 14.18 12.30 -19.43
C ASN A 469 12.77 11.76 -19.19
N PHE A 470 12.33 10.87 -20.09
CA PHE A 470 11.02 10.25 -20.04
C PHE A 470 11.08 8.77 -20.40
N ILE A 471 10.07 8.03 -19.93
CA ILE A 471 9.74 6.69 -20.38
C ILE A 471 8.29 6.72 -20.82
N SER A 472 8.05 6.51 -22.11
CA SER A 472 6.70 6.37 -22.62
C SER A 472 6.42 4.91 -22.92
N PHE A 473 5.21 4.45 -22.66
CA PHE A 473 4.74 3.17 -23.13
C PHE A 473 3.29 3.24 -23.57
N SER A 474 2.94 2.39 -24.53
CA SER A 474 1.56 2.17 -24.92
C SER A 474 1.23 0.69 -24.81
N LEU A 475 0.03 0.38 -24.33
CA LEU A 475 -0.46 -0.98 -24.17
C LEU A 475 -1.92 -1.04 -24.56
N ASN A 476 -2.23 -1.91 -25.52
CA ASN A 476 -3.59 -2.32 -25.80
C ASN A 476 -3.86 -3.67 -25.13
N PRO A 477 -4.67 -3.74 -24.05
CA PRO A 477 -4.92 -4.98 -23.32
C PRO A 477 -5.62 -6.05 -24.17
N SER A 478 -6.43 -5.63 -25.15
CA SER A 478 -7.20 -6.52 -26.04
C SER A 478 -6.29 -7.20 -27.07
N SER A 479 -5.41 -6.45 -27.73
CA SER A 479 -4.50 -6.97 -28.76
C SER A 479 -3.16 -7.46 -28.21
N GLY A 480 -2.83 -7.08 -26.98
CA GLY A 480 -1.53 -7.30 -26.35
C GLY A 480 -0.40 -6.48 -26.95
N ALA A 481 -0.65 -5.57 -27.89
CA ALA A 481 0.38 -4.71 -28.44
C ALA A 481 0.96 -3.82 -27.34
N PHE A 482 2.25 -3.95 -27.07
CA PHE A 482 3.01 -3.16 -26.12
C PHE A 482 4.14 -2.46 -26.85
N ASN A 483 4.24 -1.15 -26.69
CA ASN A 483 5.33 -0.34 -27.21
C ASN A 483 5.95 0.46 -26.07
N MET A 484 7.26 0.71 -26.13
CA MET A 484 7.97 1.55 -25.19
C MET A 484 8.99 2.42 -25.93
N LEU A 485 9.14 3.66 -25.49
CA LEU A 485 10.11 4.63 -25.99
C LEU A 485 10.84 5.23 -24.79
N THR A 486 12.16 5.35 -24.88
CA THR A 486 12.97 6.01 -23.85
C THR A 486 13.65 7.26 -24.40
N GLY A 487 13.65 8.32 -23.61
CA GLY A 487 14.29 9.59 -23.98
C GLY A 487 15.82 9.52 -24.01
N GLU A 488 16.43 8.59 -23.28
CA GLU A 488 17.88 8.50 -23.13
C GLU A 488 18.43 7.10 -23.36
N ALA A 489 19.74 7.04 -23.63
CA ALA A 489 20.45 5.79 -23.78
C ALA A 489 20.69 5.14 -22.40
N GLY A 490 20.59 3.83 -22.30
CA GLY A 490 20.80 3.11 -21.03
C GLY A 490 20.75 1.60 -21.18
N LEU A 491 21.17 0.91 -20.12
CA LEU A 491 21.11 -0.56 -20.03
C LEU A 491 19.85 -0.98 -19.29
N MET A 492 18.91 -1.56 -20.02
CA MET A 492 17.65 -1.98 -19.44
C MET A 492 17.63 -3.49 -19.20
N GLN A 493 16.93 -3.87 -18.15
CA GLN A 493 16.53 -5.25 -17.90
C GLN A 493 15.01 -5.32 -17.95
N PHE A 494 14.50 -6.38 -18.53
CA PHE A 494 13.07 -6.66 -18.50
C PHE A 494 12.80 -8.09 -18.06
N LYS A 495 11.69 -8.23 -17.34
CA LYS A 495 11.10 -9.51 -16.97
C LYS A 495 9.66 -9.52 -17.43
N MET A 496 9.32 -10.47 -18.29
CA MET A 496 7.94 -10.72 -18.69
C MET A 496 7.42 -11.95 -17.94
N ASN A 497 6.26 -11.82 -17.31
CA ASN A 497 5.50 -12.94 -16.79
C ASN A 497 4.21 -13.07 -17.61
N SER A 498 3.84 -14.31 -17.94
CA SER A 498 2.63 -14.62 -18.71
C SER A 498 1.89 -15.79 -18.08
N THR A 499 0.57 -15.67 -17.96
CA THR A 499 -0.32 -16.71 -17.43
C THR A 499 -1.05 -17.38 -18.57
N ASN A 500 -0.94 -18.71 -18.67
CA ASN A 500 -1.78 -19.49 -19.57
C ASN A 500 -3.19 -19.63 -18.95
N PRO A 501 -4.25 -19.08 -19.55
CA PRO A 501 -5.59 -19.10 -18.96
C PRO A 501 -6.21 -20.51 -18.88
N LEU A 502 -5.80 -21.44 -19.76
CA LEU A 502 -6.32 -22.81 -19.80
C LEU A 502 -5.70 -23.71 -18.73
N THR A 503 -4.41 -23.54 -18.47
CA THR A 503 -3.65 -24.41 -17.55
C THR A 503 -3.34 -23.74 -16.21
N GLY A 504 -3.47 -22.41 -16.11
CA GLY A 504 -3.01 -21.62 -14.98
C GLY A 504 -1.48 -21.53 -14.86
N ALA A 505 -0.73 -22.11 -15.81
CA ALA A 505 0.72 -22.13 -15.77
C ALA A 505 1.31 -20.73 -15.97
N LEU A 506 2.26 -20.37 -15.10
CA LEU A 506 3.04 -19.15 -15.21
C LEU A 506 4.32 -19.42 -15.99
N SER A 507 4.59 -18.59 -16.99
CA SER A 507 5.86 -18.56 -17.71
C SER A 507 6.57 -17.24 -17.44
N SER A 508 7.87 -17.31 -17.21
CA SER A 508 8.72 -16.15 -16.95
C SER A 508 9.83 -16.07 -17.98
N PHE A 509 10.02 -14.89 -18.55
CA PHE A 509 10.99 -14.62 -19.60
C PHE A 509 11.84 -13.43 -19.22
N LEU A 510 13.14 -13.51 -19.49
CA LEU A 510 14.10 -12.45 -19.20
C LEU A 510 14.82 -12.02 -20.47
N GLY A 511 15.13 -10.73 -20.54
CA GLY A 511 16.28 -10.26 -21.27
C GLY A 511 17.00 -9.20 -20.48
N SER A 512 18.32 -9.36 -20.48
CA SER A 512 19.26 -8.53 -19.76
C SER A 512 20.08 -7.71 -20.74
N ASP A 513 20.68 -6.64 -20.23
CA ASP A 513 21.72 -5.88 -20.91
C ASP A 513 21.28 -5.28 -22.25
N LEU A 514 20.02 -4.85 -22.30
CA LEU A 514 19.42 -4.27 -23.48
C LEU A 514 19.85 -2.80 -23.57
N SER A 515 20.87 -2.56 -24.40
CA SER A 515 21.34 -1.21 -24.70
C SER A 515 20.31 -0.49 -25.57
N MET A 516 19.62 0.48 -24.98
CA MET A 516 18.76 1.43 -25.68
C MET A 516 19.58 2.68 -26.00
N ASN A 517 19.39 3.26 -27.18
CA ASN A 517 19.81 4.63 -27.48
C ASN A 517 18.62 5.59 -27.34
N SER A 518 18.91 6.89 -27.24
CA SER A 518 17.88 7.92 -27.32
C SER A 518 17.09 7.78 -28.63
N GLY A 519 15.76 7.69 -28.53
CA GLY A 519 14.86 7.54 -29.67
C GLY A 519 14.67 6.12 -30.19
N ASP A 520 15.32 5.10 -29.58
CA ASP A 520 15.01 3.70 -29.88
C ASP A 520 13.61 3.36 -29.32
N SER A 521 12.80 2.64 -30.09
CA SER A 521 11.52 2.10 -29.61
C SER A 521 11.56 0.58 -29.51
N PHE A 522 10.91 0.07 -28.47
CA PHE A 522 10.75 -1.33 -28.16
C PHE A 522 9.30 -1.73 -28.42
N SER A 523 9.08 -2.85 -29.10
CA SER A 523 7.73 -3.36 -29.38
C SER A 523 7.64 -4.86 -29.11
N LEU A 524 6.55 -5.27 -28.46
CA LEU A 524 6.26 -6.66 -28.07
C LEU A 524 4.75 -6.92 -28.22
N ASN A 525 4.39 -8.12 -28.69
CA ASN A 525 3.00 -8.57 -28.64
C ASN A 525 2.78 -9.55 -27.47
N LEU A 526 2.04 -9.10 -26.46
CA LEU A 526 1.72 -9.85 -25.26
C LEU A 526 0.58 -10.87 -25.45
N ALA A 527 -0.25 -10.75 -26.49
CA ALA A 527 -1.34 -11.69 -26.75
C ALA A 527 -0.86 -12.98 -27.44
N ASN A 528 0.23 -12.89 -28.20
CA ASN A 528 0.90 -14.04 -28.81
C ASN A 528 2.41 -13.86 -28.72
N PRO A 529 2.99 -14.08 -27.52
CA PRO A 529 4.39 -13.78 -27.27
C PRO A 529 5.32 -14.57 -28.21
N GLY A 530 4.95 -15.83 -28.51
CA GLY A 530 5.60 -16.67 -29.51
C GLY A 530 4.60 -17.68 -30.09
N GLY A 531 4.69 -17.96 -31.40
CA GLY A 531 3.91 -19.03 -32.02
C GLY A 531 4.14 -20.37 -31.32
N LYS A 532 3.19 -21.32 -31.42
CA LYS A 532 3.23 -22.64 -30.76
C LYS A 532 4.66 -23.21 -30.68
N GLY A 533 5.27 -23.16 -29.49
CA GLY A 533 6.60 -23.74 -29.21
C GLY A 533 7.80 -22.79 -29.34
N SER A 534 7.62 -21.47 -29.45
CA SER A 534 8.72 -20.50 -29.48
C SER A 534 8.70 -19.56 -28.25
N SER A 535 9.88 -19.24 -27.72
CA SER A 535 10.03 -18.18 -26.70
C SER A 535 9.58 -16.84 -27.27
N PRO A 536 9.09 -15.92 -26.43
CA PRO A 536 8.74 -14.61 -26.91
C PRO A 536 9.94 -13.88 -27.51
N SER A 537 9.66 -12.94 -28.40
CA SER A 537 10.66 -12.01 -28.91
C SER A 537 10.08 -10.61 -28.97
N PHE A 538 10.95 -9.61 -28.85
CA PHE A 538 10.60 -8.22 -29.08
C PHE A 538 11.44 -7.66 -30.22
N SER A 539 10.95 -6.59 -30.82
CA SER A 539 11.68 -5.79 -31.79
C SER A 539 12.18 -4.51 -31.13
N ILE A 540 13.43 -4.15 -31.40
CA ILE A 540 13.97 -2.81 -31.15
C ILE A 540 14.07 -2.11 -32.49
N ASP A 541 13.30 -1.05 -32.68
CA ASP A 541 13.45 -0.13 -33.79
C ASP A 541 14.44 0.96 -33.36
N ARG A 542 15.63 0.91 -33.95
CA ARG A 542 16.68 1.89 -33.71
C ARG A 542 16.32 3.22 -34.37
N ALA A 543 16.68 4.34 -33.74
CA ALA A 543 16.43 5.68 -34.29
C ALA A 543 17.02 5.89 -35.72
N GLY A 544 17.99 5.06 -36.14
CA GLY A 544 18.56 5.03 -37.49
C GLY A 544 17.80 4.19 -38.53
N GLY A 545 16.63 3.63 -38.19
CA GLY A 545 15.80 2.83 -39.10
C GLY A 545 16.15 1.34 -39.19
N LEU A 546 16.99 0.83 -38.29
CA LEU A 546 17.29 -0.60 -38.18
C LEU A 546 16.34 -1.26 -37.17
N THR A 547 15.74 -2.39 -37.53
CA THR A 547 14.95 -3.21 -36.59
C THR A 547 15.74 -4.44 -36.19
N GLU A 548 15.95 -4.63 -34.89
CA GLU A 548 16.59 -5.81 -34.31
C GLU A 548 15.55 -6.66 -33.58
N ASN A 549 15.49 -7.97 -33.88
CA ASN A 549 14.64 -8.91 -33.14
C ASN A 549 15.48 -9.65 -32.11
N MET A 550 15.06 -9.62 -30.85
CA MET A 550 15.75 -10.31 -29.77
C MET A 550 14.81 -11.30 -29.07
N GLY A 551 15.27 -12.54 -28.94
CA GLY A 551 14.54 -13.60 -28.25
C GLY A 551 14.65 -13.46 -26.73
N LEU A 552 13.58 -13.82 -26.03
CA LEU A 552 13.57 -13.88 -24.58
C LEU A 552 14.08 -15.23 -24.08
N LYS A 553 14.86 -15.18 -23.00
CA LYS A 553 15.29 -16.39 -22.31
C LYS A 553 14.16 -16.87 -21.39
N ASP A 554 13.64 -18.07 -21.67
CA ASP A 554 12.73 -18.75 -20.75
C ASP A 554 13.47 -19.12 -19.46
N VAL A 555 12.93 -18.67 -18.33
CA VAL A 555 13.43 -18.94 -16.99
C VAL A 555 12.37 -19.56 -16.08
N SER A 556 11.27 -20.05 -16.65
CA SER A 556 10.13 -20.63 -15.92
C SER A 556 10.54 -21.78 -14.99
N GLY A 557 11.55 -22.58 -15.39
CA GLY A 557 12.09 -23.69 -14.57
C GLY A 557 12.85 -23.25 -13.30
N ASN A 558 13.27 -21.99 -13.22
CA ASN A 558 13.95 -21.42 -12.04
C ASN A 558 12.97 -20.76 -11.05
N VAL A 559 11.67 -20.79 -11.33
CA VAL A 559 10.61 -20.18 -10.50
C VAL A 559 10.17 -21.10 -9.34
N SER A 560 10.62 -22.37 -9.32
CA SER A 560 10.41 -23.32 -8.22
C SER A 560 11.23 -22.99 -6.97
N ALA A 561 11.11 -21.77 -6.45
CA ALA A 561 11.58 -21.35 -5.14
C ALA A 561 10.91 -20.07 -4.61
N MET A 562 9.83 -19.56 -5.22
CA MET A 562 9.00 -18.50 -4.62
C MET A 562 7.66 -19.08 -4.18
N LYS A 563 7.69 -19.93 -3.16
CA LYS A 563 6.58 -19.95 -2.21
C LYS A 563 6.50 -18.54 -1.63
N SER A 564 5.35 -17.88 -1.78
CA SER A 564 4.75 -16.97 -0.80
C SER A 564 5.63 -16.66 0.42
N GLN A 565 6.67 -15.86 0.22
CA GLN A 565 7.47 -15.30 1.30
C GLN A 565 7.41 -13.81 1.12
N ASN A 566 6.91 -13.15 2.16
CA ASN A 566 6.87 -11.71 2.37
C ASN A 566 8.03 -11.00 1.66
N ASN A 567 7.68 -10.26 0.62
CA ASN A 567 8.62 -9.55 -0.22
C ASN A 567 9.05 -8.23 0.46
N SER A 568 9.60 -8.33 1.67
CA SER A 568 10.32 -7.23 2.36
C SER A 568 11.83 -7.36 2.25
N LYS A 569 12.36 -8.38 1.55
CA LYS A 569 13.80 -8.52 1.28
C LYS A 569 14.10 -9.01 -0.14
N LEU A 570 13.96 -8.11 -1.12
CA LEU A 570 14.76 -8.19 -2.34
C LEU A 570 16.19 -7.74 -2.01
N ASN A 571 16.96 -8.66 -1.41
CA ASN A 571 18.39 -8.46 -1.18
C ASN A 571 19.13 -8.64 -2.51
N GLN A 572 19.92 -7.66 -2.92
CA GLN A 572 20.73 -7.64 -4.15
C GLN A 572 21.80 -8.75 -4.23
N SER A 573 21.90 -9.64 -3.24
CA SER A 573 22.95 -10.66 -3.16
C SER A 573 22.83 -11.81 -4.17
N ASN A 574 21.66 -12.03 -4.78
CA ASN A 574 21.48 -13.10 -5.79
C ASN A 574 21.74 -12.65 -7.24
N MET A 575 22.16 -11.40 -7.47
CA MET A 575 22.51 -10.88 -8.81
C MET A 575 24.01 -10.76 -9.07
N ALA A 576 24.88 -11.19 -8.15
CA ALA A 576 26.34 -11.05 -8.29
C ALA A 576 27.09 -12.32 -8.73
N ASN A 577 26.43 -13.48 -8.88
CA ASN A 577 27.14 -14.76 -9.04
C ASN A 577 26.78 -15.55 -10.32
N THR A 578 26.75 -14.87 -11.46
CA THR A 578 26.76 -15.56 -12.77
C THR A 578 27.76 -14.91 -13.72
N ARG A 579 29.05 -14.91 -13.34
CA ARG A 579 30.12 -14.80 -14.35
C ARG A 579 30.21 -16.15 -15.07
N ILE A 580 29.66 -16.25 -16.27
CA ILE A 580 29.99 -17.33 -17.21
C ILE A 580 31.08 -16.78 -18.15
N PRO A 581 32.21 -17.48 -18.31
CA PRO A 581 33.35 -16.98 -19.07
C PRO A 581 33.05 -16.90 -20.57
N ILE A 582 33.52 -15.81 -21.18
CA ILE A 582 33.50 -15.54 -22.62
C ILE A 582 34.40 -16.57 -23.31
N SER A 583 33.83 -17.43 -24.15
CA SER A 583 34.59 -18.23 -25.13
C SER A 583 34.54 -17.56 -26.49
N THR A 584 35.71 -17.14 -26.98
CA THR A 584 35.94 -16.70 -28.36
C THR A 584 35.92 -17.90 -29.32
N PRO A 585 35.48 -17.75 -30.60
CA PRO A 585 35.43 -18.87 -31.55
C PRO A 585 36.64 -18.96 -32.49
N ASN A 586 36.91 -20.22 -32.91
CA ASN A 586 37.79 -20.73 -34.00
C ASN A 586 39.31 -20.78 -33.67
N SER A 587 40.09 -21.83 -33.97
CA SER A 587 40.03 -22.84 -35.06
C SER A 587 40.91 -24.08 -34.77
N VAL A 588 40.43 -25.24 -35.22
CA VAL A 588 41.10 -26.34 -35.98
C VAL A 588 42.58 -26.72 -35.72
N SER A 589 42.72 -28.01 -35.36
CA SER A 589 43.75 -29.03 -35.67
C SER A 589 45.18 -29.03 -35.08
N GLU A 590 45.47 -30.21 -34.51
CA GLU A 590 46.70 -31.03 -34.60
C GLU A 590 47.75 -31.02 -33.47
N ASN A 591 47.89 -32.23 -32.91
CA ASN A 591 49.10 -32.95 -32.49
C ASN A 591 49.88 -32.55 -31.21
N SER A 592 49.62 -33.39 -30.21
CA SER A 592 50.53 -34.04 -29.24
C SER A 592 52.06 -33.94 -29.46
N VAL A 593 52.78 -33.76 -28.33
CA VAL A 593 53.92 -34.57 -27.81
C VAL A 593 55.08 -33.73 -27.20
N ASP A 594 55.40 -34.13 -25.96
CA ASP A 594 56.65 -34.11 -25.17
C ASP A 594 57.59 -32.89 -24.95
N MET A 595 57.89 -32.75 -23.66
CA MET A 595 59.20 -32.69 -22.98
C MET A 595 60.38 -31.83 -23.52
N SER A 596 60.84 -30.96 -22.61
CA SER A 596 62.21 -30.84 -22.07
C SER A 596 63.00 -29.54 -22.31
N ASN A 597 63.61 -29.13 -21.19
CA ASN A 597 64.87 -28.39 -20.99
C ASN A 597 64.99 -26.90 -21.35
N GLY A 598 65.35 -26.13 -20.31
CA GLY A 598 66.72 -25.59 -20.23
C GLY A 598 66.85 -24.06 -20.18
N ASP A 599 67.29 -23.58 -19.01
CA ASP A 599 68.17 -22.41 -18.80
C ASP A 599 67.61 -21.01 -19.14
N SER A 600 67.87 -19.92 -18.42
CA SER A 600 68.56 -19.60 -17.17
C SER A 600 68.51 -18.06 -17.01
N PHE A 601 68.93 -17.55 -15.84
CA PHE A 601 69.41 -16.20 -15.53
C PHE A 601 68.53 -15.18 -14.75
N GLU A 602 68.97 -15.01 -13.49
CA GLU A 602 69.24 -13.78 -12.71
C GLU A 602 68.14 -13.05 -11.92
N SER A 603 68.17 -13.30 -10.60
CA SER A 603 67.87 -12.36 -9.49
C SER A 603 69.06 -11.41 -9.25
N PRO A 604 68.97 -10.33 -8.43
CA PRO A 604 68.84 -10.40 -6.96
C PRO A 604 68.03 -9.18 -6.39
N ASP A 605 67.78 -8.91 -5.11
CA ASP A 605 68.07 -9.50 -3.80
C ASP A 605 67.05 -8.90 -2.80
N MET A 606 66.76 -9.62 -1.71
CA MET A 606 66.09 -9.12 -0.51
C MET A 606 66.96 -9.48 0.69
N SER A 607 67.33 -8.52 1.54
CA SER A 607 67.69 -8.82 2.94
C SER A 607 67.69 -7.56 3.83
N GLY A 608 67.28 -7.74 5.09
CA GLY A 608 67.54 -6.76 6.15
C GLY A 608 66.60 -6.77 7.37
N PHE A 609 66.76 -7.77 8.23
CA PHE A 609 66.04 -7.97 9.51
C PHE A 609 66.62 -7.13 10.67
N SER A 610 65.71 -6.60 11.53
CA SER A 610 65.75 -6.37 12.99
C SER A 610 66.95 -5.75 13.75
N GLY A 611 66.65 -4.80 14.67
CA GLY A 611 67.45 -4.51 15.87
C GLY A 611 66.97 -3.36 16.80
N GLY A 612 66.29 -3.70 17.92
CA GLY A 612 66.50 -3.16 19.29
C GLY A 612 66.12 -1.71 19.74
N MET A 613 64.98 -1.58 20.47
CA MET A 613 64.66 -0.96 21.80
C MET A 613 65.46 0.25 22.41
N PRO A 614 65.00 0.92 23.53
CA PRO A 614 63.65 1.39 23.96
C PRO A 614 63.63 2.78 24.70
N GLY A 615 62.44 3.26 25.10
CA GLY A 615 62.20 4.27 26.18
C GLY A 615 61.74 5.65 25.68
N GLY A 616 60.79 6.39 26.27
CA GLY A 616 59.94 6.25 27.45
C GLY A 616 59.03 7.51 27.55
N PHE A 617 57.91 7.37 28.26
CA PHE A 617 57.15 8.37 29.05
C PHE A 617 56.98 9.82 28.53
N ASP A 618 55.73 10.27 28.31
CA ASP A 618 54.98 11.07 29.29
C ASP A 618 53.61 11.57 28.76
N MET A 619 52.57 11.35 29.58
CA MET A 619 51.36 12.19 29.73
C MET A 619 51.50 12.84 31.13
N PRO A 620 51.01 14.07 31.40
CA PRO A 620 49.57 14.35 31.63
C PRO A 620 49.20 15.81 31.20
N SER A 621 48.04 16.43 31.43
CA SER A 621 46.88 16.24 32.29
C SER A 621 45.65 17.01 31.75
N MET A 622 44.50 16.69 32.33
CA MET A 622 43.21 17.37 32.26
C MET A 622 43.25 18.88 32.52
N GLY A 623 42.24 19.55 31.94
CA GLY A 623 41.62 20.81 32.34
C GLY A 623 40.19 20.83 31.82
#